data_AF-A0A8X6TZ33-F1
#
_entry.id   AF-A0A8X6TZ33-F1
#
_cell.length_a   1.000
_cell.length_b   1.000
_cell.length_c   1.000
_cell.angle_alpha   90.00
_cell.angle_beta   90.00
_cell.angle_gamma   90.00
#
_symmetry.space_group_name_H-M   'P 1'
#
loop_
_entity.id
_entity.type
_entity.pdbx_description
1 polymer ?
#
loop_
_entity_poly.entity_id
_entity_poly.type
_entity_poly.pdbx_seq_one_letter_code
_entity_poly.pdbx_strand_id
1 'polypeptide(L)'
;MIFVRIPLKKYSMNVYKYSKNYSRFNRLALSRDIRTVMEMKLRACLLFLIVLLAMNGANAARSIKRSFSDLGCMGVYDKAKFARLDRVCEECYQLFRESDVHTSCRSNCFKNNFFTRCVDALLLQKDQRVLDYMVDQLYGR
;
A
#
# COMPACT_ATOMS: atom_id res chain seq x y z
N MET A 1 -31.74 29.01 10.83
CA MET A 1 -30.60 28.09 10.70
C MET A 1 -31.09 26.69 11.04
N ILE A 2 -31.03 25.77 10.08
CA ILE A 2 -31.54 24.40 10.16
C ILE A 2 -30.36 23.43 10.05
N PHE A 3 -30.27 22.53 11.05
CA PHE A 3 -29.80 21.13 11.10
C PHE A 3 -28.44 20.74 10.44
N VAL A 4 -27.42 20.28 11.18
CA VAL A 4 -27.20 19.00 11.93
C VAL A 4 -26.34 17.99 11.14
N ARG A 5 -25.30 17.45 11.83
CA ARG A 5 -24.72 16.07 11.85
C ARG A 5 -23.21 16.17 12.09
N ILE A 6 -22.48 15.38 12.90
CA ILE A 6 -22.67 14.18 13.75
C ILE A 6 -21.43 14.11 14.69
N PRO A 7 -21.48 13.40 15.84
CA PRO A 7 -20.64 13.65 17.00
C PRO A 7 -19.47 12.66 17.24
N LEU A 8 -18.56 13.10 18.11
CA LEU A 8 -17.46 12.37 18.78
C LEU A 8 -17.96 11.34 19.82
N LYS A 9 -17.34 10.14 19.86
CA LYS A 9 -17.14 9.18 20.99
C LYS A 9 -16.84 7.80 20.39
N LYS A 10 -16.03 6.87 20.90
CA LYS A 10 -15.32 6.61 22.18
C LYS A 10 -14.57 5.28 21.91
N TYR A 11 -13.35 5.06 22.39
CA TYR A 11 -13.06 3.92 23.29
C TYR A 11 -11.60 3.90 23.74
N SER A 12 -11.42 3.85 25.06
CA SER A 12 -10.13 3.90 25.76
C SER A 12 -9.79 2.53 26.35
N MET A 13 -8.52 2.16 26.18
CA MET A 13 -7.61 1.40 27.04
C MET A 13 -8.19 0.65 28.26
N ASN A 14 -7.92 -0.67 28.33
CA ASN A 14 -7.95 -1.46 29.57
C ASN A 14 -6.75 -2.42 29.60
N VAL A 15 -5.59 -1.85 29.96
CA VAL A 15 -4.49 -2.54 30.65
C VAL A 15 -4.98 -2.76 32.11
N TYR A 16 -4.50 -3.78 32.85
CA TYR A 16 -4.88 -4.12 34.24
C TYR A 16 -6.03 -5.14 34.47
N LYS A 17 -5.99 -6.34 33.85
CA LYS A 17 -6.72 -7.49 34.42
C LYS A 17 -6.20 -8.89 34.07
N TYR A 18 -4.90 -9.04 33.82
CA TYR A 18 -4.30 -10.31 33.39
C TYR A 18 -3.08 -10.73 34.22
N SER A 19 -3.09 -10.55 35.54
CA SER A 19 -1.92 -10.81 36.41
C SER A 19 -2.23 -11.41 37.79
N LYS A 20 -3.32 -12.17 37.97
CA LYS A 20 -3.69 -12.62 39.33
C LYS A 20 -4.24 -14.05 39.46
N ASN A 21 -3.68 -15.02 38.74
CA ASN A 21 -3.97 -16.45 39.02
C ASN A 21 -2.74 -17.34 38.81
N TYR A 22 -1.65 -16.98 39.48
CA TYR A 22 -0.35 -17.66 39.49
C TYR A 22 -0.19 -18.70 40.62
N SER A 23 -1.18 -18.90 41.53
CA SER A 23 -0.84 -19.47 42.85
C SER A 23 -1.55 -20.76 43.30
N ARG A 24 -2.34 -21.47 42.47
CA ARG A 24 -3.14 -22.62 42.97
C ARG A 24 -3.00 -23.96 42.25
N PHE A 25 -2.15 -24.09 41.22
CA PHE A 25 -2.04 -25.32 40.43
C PHE A 25 -0.69 -26.04 40.55
N ASN A 26 -0.08 -26.00 41.75
CA ASN A 26 1.10 -26.80 42.08
C ASN A 26 0.68 -28.07 42.84
N ARG A 27 0.64 -29.23 42.16
CA ARG A 27 1.26 -30.48 42.69
C ARG A 27 1.33 -31.74 41.81
N LEU A 28 0.71 -31.85 40.64
CA LEU A 28 0.59 -33.17 39.95
C LEU A 28 0.83 -33.17 38.43
N ALA A 29 1.89 -32.52 37.94
CA ALA A 29 2.27 -32.62 36.51
C ALA A 29 3.79 -32.55 36.27
N LEU A 30 4.60 -33.04 37.20
CA LEU A 30 6.06 -32.96 37.11
C LEU A 30 6.63 -34.28 36.55
N SER A 31 6.71 -34.43 35.22
CA SER A 31 7.81 -35.14 34.51
C SER A 31 7.60 -35.44 33.02
N ARG A 32 6.37 -35.45 32.46
CA ARG A 32 6.15 -35.98 31.09
C ARG A 32 5.75 -34.97 29.99
N ASP A 33 5.50 -33.70 30.31
CA ASP A 33 4.90 -32.73 29.36
C ASP A 33 5.88 -31.80 28.61
N ILE A 34 7.13 -31.65 29.06
CA ILE A 34 8.04 -30.63 28.50
C ILE A 34 8.49 -30.98 27.07
N ARG A 35 8.69 -32.27 26.77
CA ARG A 35 9.15 -32.76 25.46
C ARG A 35 8.05 -32.69 24.39
N THR A 36 6.79 -32.95 24.76
CA THR A 36 5.63 -32.94 23.86
C THR A 36 5.12 -31.52 23.59
N VAL A 37 5.13 -30.63 24.59
CA VAL A 37 4.72 -29.22 24.42
C VAL A 37 5.68 -28.44 23.52
N MET A 38 7.00 -28.73 23.57
CA MET A 38 8.02 -28.11 22.71
C MET A 38 7.82 -28.45 21.21
N GLU A 39 7.57 -29.73 20.91
CA GLU A 39 7.29 -30.21 19.54
C GLU A 39 5.99 -29.65 18.97
N MET A 40 4.95 -29.53 19.81
CA MET A 40 3.67 -28.95 19.42
C MET A 40 3.79 -27.45 19.11
N LYS A 41 4.61 -26.71 19.88
CA LYS A 41 4.90 -25.30 19.59
C LYS A 41 5.70 -25.13 18.30
N LEU A 42 6.68 -25.99 18.04
CA LEU A 42 7.50 -25.95 16.83
C LEU A 42 6.67 -26.22 15.57
N ARG A 43 5.83 -27.26 15.57
CA ARG A 43 4.93 -27.57 14.46
C ARG A 43 3.86 -26.49 14.26
N ALA A 44 3.27 -25.98 15.34
CA ALA A 44 2.30 -24.89 15.25
C ALA A 44 2.93 -23.59 14.72
N CYS A 45 4.15 -23.24 15.14
CA CYS A 45 4.91 -22.12 14.59
C CYS A 45 5.24 -22.32 13.10
N LEU A 46 5.66 -23.51 12.70
CA LEU A 46 5.96 -23.81 11.29
C LEU A 46 4.71 -23.69 10.42
N LEU A 47 3.56 -24.22 10.87
CA LEU A 47 2.29 -24.07 10.16
C LEU A 47 1.84 -22.60 10.10
N PHE A 48 2.01 -21.84 11.19
CA PHE A 48 1.68 -20.42 11.21
C PHE A 48 2.56 -19.60 10.25
N LEU A 49 3.86 -19.89 10.19
CA LEU A 49 4.78 -19.27 9.24
C LEU A 49 4.43 -19.61 7.78
N ILE A 50 4.08 -20.86 7.49
CA ILE A 50 3.65 -21.29 6.15
C ILE A 50 2.35 -20.58 5.74
N VAL A 51 1.39 -20.43 6.66
CA VAL A 51 0.14 -19.68 6.40
C VAL A 51 0.42 -18.20 6.13
N LEU A 52 1.30 -17.55 6.90
CA LEU A 52 1.72 -16.17 6.65
C LEU A 52 2.41 -15.99 5.30
N LEU A 53 3.25 -16.94 4.89
CA LEU A 53 3.90 -16.94 3.58
C LEU A 53 2.90 -17.16 2.44
N ALA A 54 1.91 -18.02 2.62
CA ALA A 54 0.86 -18.28 1.64
C ALA A 54 -0.05 -17.07 1.37
N MET A 55 -0.29 -16.21 2.38
CA MET A 55 -1.07 -14.98 2.20
C MET A 55 -0.34 -13.91 1.37
N ASN A 56 0.99 -13.88 1.41
CA ASN A 56 1.80 -12.88 0.72
C ASN A 56 2.17 -13.27 -0.73
N GLY A 57 1.76 -14.45 -1.19
CA GLY A 57 2.35 -15.12 -2.36
C GLY A 57 1.74 -14.83 -3.74
N ALA A 58 0.76 -13.94 -3.91
CA ALA A 58 0.02 -13.92 -5.18
C ALA A 58 -0.48 -12.55 -5.70
N ASN A 59 0.27 -11.45 -5.53
CA ASN A 59 -0.24 -10.14 -5.99
C ASN A 59 0.74 -9.20 -6.71
N ALA A 60 1.88 -9.69 -7.24
CA ALA A 60 2.80 -8.82 -7.97
C ALA A 60 2.41 -8.58 -9.46
N ALA A 61 1.68 -9.51 -10.09
CA ALA A 61 1.45 -9.45 -11.54
C ALA A 61 0.03 -9.02 -11.98
N ARG A 62 -0.95 -9.00 -11.06
CA ARG A 62 -2.37 -8.74 -11.39
C ARG A 62 -2.84 -7.30 -11.15
N SER A 63 -2.02 -6.45 -10.52
CA SER A 63 -2.37 -5.05 -10.22
C SER A 63 -2.20 -4.11 -11.42
N ILE A 64 -1.23 -4.39 -12.30
CA ILE A 64 -0.79 -3.45 -13.35
C ILE A 64 -1.87 -3.19 -14.42
N LYS A 65 -2.61 -4.24 -14.83
CA LYS A 65 -3.71 -4.07 -15.81
C LYS A 65 -4.91 -3.33 -15.24
N ARG A 66 -5.15 -3.40 -13.92
CA ARG A 66 -6.26 -2.66 -13.30
C ARG A 66 -5.92 -1.18 -13.12
N SER A 67 -4.68 -0.87 -12.74
CA SER A 67 -4.25 0.53 -12.59
C SER A 67 -4.32 1.32 -13.90
N PHE A 68 -4.08 0.69 -15.06
CA PHE A 68 -4.08 1.43 -16.33
C PHE A 68 -5.46 2.02 -16.68
N SER A 69 -6.51 1.20 -16.64
CA SER A 69 -7.88 1.66 -16.89
C SER A 69 -8.45 2.50 -15.76
N ASP A 70 -8.04 2.23 -14.51
CA ASP A 70 -8.49 2.98 -13.32
C ASP A 70 -7.96 4.43 -13.31
N LEU A 71 -6.77 4.64 -13.90
CA LEU A 71 -6.19 5.98 -14.07
C LEU A 71 -6.83 6.77 -15.23
N GLY A 72 -7.76 6.18 -15.99
CA GLY A 72 -8.42 6.83 -17.14
C GLY A 72 -7.62 6.79 -18.45
N CYS A 73 -6.58 5.94 -18.54
CA CYS A 73 -5.88 5.72 -19.80
C CYS A 73 -6.69 4.79 -20.71
N MET A 74 -7.04 5.25 -21.91
CA MET A 74 -7.86 4.49 -22.88
C MET A 74 -7.07 4.05 -24.12
N GLY A 75 -5.80 4.43 -24.22
CA GLY A 75 -4.91 4.11 -25.34
C GLY A 75 -4.24 2.74 -25.24
N VAL A 76 -3.21 2.54 -26.06
CA VAL A 76 -2.42 1.30 -26.09
C VAL A 76 -1.51 1.26 -24.86
N TYR A 77 -1.66 0.21 -24.05
CA TYR A 77 -0.82 0.03 -22.86
C TYR A 77 0.63 -0.28 -23.25
N ASP A 78 1.52 0.70 -23.07
CA ASP A 78 2.97 0.52 -23.18
C ASP A 78 3.61 0.65 -21.80
N LYS A 79 4.15 -0.46 -21.29
CA LYS A 79 4.78 -0.53 -19.97
C LYS A 79 5.98 0.41 -19.84
N ALA A 80 6.77 0.59 -20.91
CA ALA A 80 7.97 1.42 -20.85
C ALA A 80 7.63 2.90 -20.77
N LYS A 81 6.65 3.36 -21.57
CA LYS A 81 6.14 4.74 -21.50
C LYS A 81 5.51 5.03 -20.15
N PHE A 82 4.63 4.15 -19.69
CA PHE A 82 3.95 4.29 -18.39
C PHE A 82 4.96 4.37 -17.23
N ALA A 83 5.95 3.47 -17.20
CA ALA A 83 6.97 3.48 -16.15
C ALA A 83 7.84 4.74 -16.17
N ARG A 84 8.09 5.35 -17.35
CA ARG A 84 8.82 6.61 -17.44
C ARG A 84 8.02 7.78 -16.86
N LEU A 85 6.73 7.86 -17.17
CA LEU A 85 5.83 8.88 -16.63
C LEU A 85 5.64 8.71 -15.11
N ASP A 86 5.53 7.46 -14.64
CA ASP A 86 5.39 7.15 -13.20
C ASP A 86 6.60 7.64 -12.39
N ARG A 87 7.81 7.49 -12.94
CA ARG A 87 9.04 8.01 -12.30
C ARG A 87 9.04 9.52 -12.14
N VAL A 88 8.54 10.27 -13.14
CA VAL A 88 8.42 11.73 -13.04
C VAL A 88 7.51 12.12 -11.86
N CYS A 89 6.38 11.43 -11.71
CA CYS A 89 5.47 11.66 -10.59
C CYS A 89 6.10 11.30 -9.23
N GLU A 90 6.90 10.23 -9.17
CA GLU A 90 7.61 9.82 -7.95
C GLU A 90 8.75 10.80 -7.57
N GLU A 91 9.55 11.25 -8.54
CA GLU A 91 10.60 12.25 -8.31
C GLU A 91 9.99 13.60 -7.87
N CYS A 92 8.85 13.97 -8.45
CA CYS A 92 8.10 15.15 -8.03
C CYS A 92 7.56 15.00 -6.60
N TYR A 93 7.03 13.82 -6.25
CA TYR A 93 6.58 13.53 -4.89
C TYR A 93 7.72 13.64 -3.86
N GLN A 94 8.93 13.19 -4.20
CA GLN A 94 10.09 13.30 -3.32
C GLN A 94 10.47 14.75 -2.99
N LEU A 95 10.24 15.68 -3.94
CA LEU A 95 10.46 17.11 -3.74
C LEU A 95 9.42 17.74 -2.80
N PHE A 96 8.12 17.49 -3.04
CA PHE A 96 7.04 18.15 -2.30
C PHE A 96 6.65 17.45 -0.99
N ARG A 97 6.99 16.16 -0.82
CA ARG A 97 6.69 15.32 0.36
C ARG A 97 5.20 15.23 0.75
N GLU A 98 4.31 15.51 -0.19
CA GLU A 98 2.85 15.41 -0.01
C GLU A 98 2.28 14.22 -0.80
N SER A 99 1.61 13.29 -0.10
CA SER A 99 1.07 12.06 -0.71
C SER A 99 0.07 12.31 -1.84
N ASP A 100 -0.61 13.45 -1.80
CA ASP A 100 -1.65 13.81 -2.76
C ASP A 100 -1.07 14.19 -4.11
N VAL A 101 0.20 14.66 -4.16
CA VAL A 101 0.88 15.04 -5.40
C VAL A 101 1.08 13.82 -6.30
N HIS A 102 1.50 12.68 -5.75
CA HIS A 102 1.72 11.47 -6.53
C HIS A 102 0.41 10.96 -7.17
N THR A 103 -0.66 10.90 -6.39
CA THR A 103 -1.98 10.45 -6.86
C THR A 103 -2.56 11.42 -7.90
N SER A 104 -2.43 12.72 -7.64
CA SER A 104 -2.91 13.77 -8.55
C SER A 104 -2.12 13.80 -9.84
N CYS A 105 -0.81 13.57 -9.81
CA CYS A 105 0.05 13.53 -10.99
C CYS A 105 -0.35 12.39 -11.94
N ARG A 106 -0.72 11.22 -11.42
CA ARG A 106 -1.14 10.06 -12.23
C ARG A 106 -2.58 10.15 -12.72
N SER A 107 -3.39 11.01 -12.13
CA SER A 107 -4.82 11.15 -12.44
C SER A 107 -5.06 11.52 -13.91
N ASN A 108 -6.21 11.11 -14.46
CA ASN A 108 -6.61 11.39 -15.84
C ASN A 108 -5.52 11.03 -16.87
N CYS A 109 -4.87 9.88 -16.67
CA CYS A 109 -3.74 9.42 -17.47
C CYS A 109 -2.62 10.45 -17.63
N PHE A 110 -2.18 11.08 -16.54
CA PHE A 110 -1.16 12.15 -16.54
C PHE A 110 -1.56 13.44 -17.29
N LYS A 111 -2.78 13.52 -17.84
CA LYS A 111 -3.32 14.69 -18.56
C LYS A 111 -3.96 15.66 -17.58
N ASN A 112 -3.14 16.25 -16.73
CA ASN A 112 -3.54 17.19 -15.68
C ASN A 112 -2.46 18.26 -15.47
N ASN A 113 -2.82 19.35 -14.77
CA ASN A 113 -1.88 20.45 -14.52
C ASN A 113 -0.77 20.10 -13.52
N PHE A 114 -0.93 19.04 -12.71
CA PHE A 114 0.11 18.60 -11.77
C PHE A 114 1.29 18.00 -12.51
N PHE A 115 1.05 17.23 -13.58
CA PHE A 115 2.10 16.65 -14.40
C PHE A 115 3.00 17.73 -15.02
N THR A 116 2.41 18.76 -15.63
CA THR A 116 3.18 19.89 -16.18
C THR A 116 4.02 20.59 -15.11
N ARG A 117 3.43 20.86 -13.94
CA ARG A 117 4.15 21.47 -12.81
C ARG A 117 5.28 20.59 -12.29
N CYS A 118 5.10 19.28 -12.28
CA CYS A 118 6.13 18.32 -11.89
C CYS A 118 7.29 18.30 -12.88
N VAL A 119 7.01 18.32 -14.19
CA VAL A 119 8.03 18.41 -15.24
C VAL A 119 8.83 19.71 -15.10
N ASP A 120 8.15 20.82 -14.81
CA ASP A 120 8.80 22.12 -14.55
C ASP A 120 9.65 22.09 -13.28
N ALA A 121 9.13 21.55 -12.18
CA ALA A 121 9.84 21.45 -10.90
C ALA A 121 11.11 20.59 -10.99
N LEU A 122 11.11 19.56 -11.83
CA LEU A 122 12.26 18.70 -12.08
C LEU A 122 13.23 19.26 -13.13
N LEU A 123 12.92 20.42 -13.74
CA LEU A 123 13.71 21.05 -14.81
C LEU A 123 13.79 20.19 -16.10
N LEU A 124 12.77 19.37 -16.37
CA LEU A 124 12.66 18.51 -17.55
C LEU A 124 11.97 19.19 -18.75
N GLN A 125 11.93 20.54 -18.80
CA GLN A 125 11.28 21.31 -19.87
C GLN A 125 11.73 20.92 -21.29
N LYS A 126 13.00 20.52 -21.45
CA LYS A 126 13.56 20.05 -22.72
C LYS A 126 12.89 18.77 -23.23
N ASP A 127 12.50 17.91 -22.29
CA ASP A 127 11.88 16.61 -22.54
C ASP A 127 10.35 16.68 -22.48
N GLN A 128 9.76 17.83 -22.13
CA GLN A 128 8.32 18.01 -21.99
C GLN A 128 7.55 17.56 -23.22
N ARG A 129 8.00 17.94 -24.43
CA ARG A 129 7.37 17.51 -25.69
C ARG A 129 7.36 15.99 -25.86
N VAL A 130 8.41 15.31 -25.42
CA VAL A 130 8.52 13.85 -25.51
C VAL A 130 7.61 13.19 -24.48
N LEU A 131 7.55 13.75 -23.26
CA LEU A 131 6.66 13.30 -22.20
C LEU A 131 5.18 13.47 -22.60
N ASP A 132 4.81 14.63 -23.15
CA ASP A 132 3.45 14.90 -23.62
C ASP A 132 3.06 13.95 -24.75
N TYR A 133 3.97 13.67 -25.69
CA TYR A 133 3.75 12.65 -26.72
C TYR A 133 3.50 11.25 -26.12
N MET A 134 4.25 10.87 -25.08
CA MET A 134 4.02 9.61 -24.37
C MET A 134 2.64 9.58 -23.69
N VAL A 135 2.22 10.69 -23.08
CA VAL A 135 0.90 10.84 -22.45
C VAL A 135 -0.21 10.67 -23.49
N ASP A 136 -0.13 11.35 -24.64
CA ASP A 136 -1.16 11.28 -25.67
C ASP A 136 -1.32 9.87 -26.25
N GLN A 137 -0.22 9.14 -26.45
CA GLN A 137 -0.26 7.74 -26.89
C GLN A 137 -0.98 6.81 -25.90
N LEU A 138 -0.80 7.05 -24.59
CA LEU A 138 -1.46 6.27 -23.54
C LEU A 138 -2.91 6.74 -23.29
N TYR A 139 -3.23 8.00 -23.54
CA TYR A 139 -4.56 8.57 -23.37
C TYR A 139 -5.53 8.06 -24.43
N GLY A 140 -5.12 8.01 -25.70
CA GLY A 140 -5.85 7.32 -26.78
C GLY A 140 -7.18 7.95 -27.20
N ARG A 141 -7.35 9.27 -27.01
CA ARG A 141 -8.56 10.02 -27.39
C ARG A 141 -8.21 11.21 -28.28
#